data_AF-A0A7W3VMA0-F1
#
_entry.id   AF-A0A7W3VMA0-F1
#
_cell.length_a   1.000
_cell.length_b   1.000
_cell.length_c   1.000
_cell.angle_alpha   90.00
_cell.angle_beta   90.00
_cell.angle_gamma   90.00
#
_symmetry.space_group_name_H-M   'P 1'
#
loop_
_entity.id
_entity.type
_entity.pdbx_description
1 polymer ?
#
loop_
_entity_poly.entity_id
_entity_poly.type
_entity_poly.pdbx_seq_one_letter_code
_entity_poly.pdbx_strand_id
1 'polypeptide(L)'
;MEEIYQLETLEELKQFIAQKTAHALRPTLLEAYARLLQYKNIEEWNQLVRICESLSLTGWGEEEPQEALASKWINGAFYTVLQNKNFEAKEGTSQSWRKQNDSYVLDGKDVDLTAYSATKLASQRNKLPKAPIRYSRSGNYQKSLQPLIDQLDTLKTLLIQETQPERYGHGFSYIGINLYFSNHDDQHHTVRHEYYHEEEDVPEELKNAQDNLPLYSIRPRLKISNLSTKEHELRLLVTRYFTKEFGFKTVQEQKQILREDFLEIIDQLAIKLQKKKIAYDTSLFKEDVERIFELWR
;
A
#
# COMPACT_ATOMS: atom_id res chain seq x y z
N MET A 1 -15.68 -7.33 27.67
CA MET A 1 -14.50 -7.62 26.84
C MET A 1 -14.71 -8.87 25.99
N GLU A 2 -15.13 -9.99 26.58
CA GLU A 2 -15.38 -11.24 25.84
C GLU A 2 -16.37 -11.09 24.68
N GLU A 3 -17.41 -10.27 24.86
CA GLU A 3 -18.39 -9.95 23.82
C GLU A 3 -17.74 -9.39 22.54
N ILE A 4 -16.68 -8.57 22.64
CA ILE A 4 -16.02 -7.95 21.47
C ILE A 4 -15.42 -9.01 20.53
N TYR A 5 -14.98 -10.14 21.07
CA TYR A 5 -14.37 -11.23 20.31
C TYR A 5 -15.40 -12.07 19.55
N GLN A 6 -16.67 -12.03 19.96
CA GLN A 6 -17.76 -12.80 19.35
C GLN A 6 -18.46 -12.05 18.21
N LEU A 7 -18.22 -10.74 18.09
CA LEU A 7 -18.79 -9.95 17.01
C LEU A 7 -18.08 -10.33 15.70
N GLU A 8 -18.84 -10.72 14.69
CA GLU A 8 -18.30 -11.21 13.42
C GLU A 8 -18.01 -10.06 12.47
N THR A 9 -18.83 -9.00 12.51
CA THR A 9 -18.74 -7.89 11.56
C THR A 9 -18.14 -6.62 12.18
N LEU A 10 -17.65 -5.72 11.32
CA LEU A 10 -17.22 -4.38 11.75
C LEU A 10 -18.43 -3.51 12.12
N GLU A 11 -19.60 -3.77 11.52
CA GLU A 11 -20.82 -3.00 11.81
C GLU A 11 -21.36 -3.33 13.20
N GLU A 12 -21.41 -4.61 13.56
CA GLU A 12 -21.70 -5.05 14.93
C GLU A 12 -20.74 -4.43 15.94
N LEU A 13 -19.44 -4.36 15.62
CA LEU A 13 -18.45 -3.73 16.48
C LEU A 13 -18.75 -2.24 16.70
N LYS A 14 -19.05 -1.51 15.63
CA LYS A 14 -19.39 -0.10 15.70
C LYS A 14 -20.62 0.13 16.57
N GLN A 15 -21.67 -0.66 16.38
CA GLN A 15 -22.91 -0.57 17.17
C GLN A 15 -22.65 -0.88 18.64
N PHE A 16 -21.87 -1.92 18.94
CA PHE A 16 -21.48 -2.27 20.30
C PHE A 16 -20.70 -1.15 20.99
N ILE A 17 -19.68 -0.60 20.31
CA ILE A 17 -18.87 0.49 20.85
C ILE A 17 -19.68 1.77 21.03
N ALA A 18 -20.60 2.08 20.10
CA ALA A 18 -21.45 3.28 20.19
C ALA A 18 -22.36 3.28 21.43
N GLN A 19 -22.71 2.10 21.96
CA GLN A 19 -23.48 1.96 23.20
C GLN A 19 -22.62 2.14 24.47
N LYS A 20 -21.29 2.25 24.34
CA LYS A 20 -20.34 2.41 25.45
C LYS A 20 -19.69 3.79 25.39
N THR A 21 -19.25 4.31 26.53
CA THR A 21 -18.44 5.53 26.55
C THR A 21 -17.00 5.21 26.17
N ALA A 22 -16.46 5.82 25.11
CA ALA A 22 -15.09 5.58 24.64
C ALA A 22 -14.03 5.75 25.74
N HIS A 23 -14.19 6.76 26.60
CA HIS A 23 -13.30 7.01 27.75
C HIS A 23 -13.29 5.85 28.76
N ALA A 24 -14.41 5.16 28.96
CA ALA A 24 -14.50 4.04 29.88
C ALA A 24 -13.95 2.73 29.28
N LEU A 25 -14.07 2.57 27.95
CA LEU A 25 -13.66 1.35 27.25
C LEU A 25 -12.17 1.33 26.90
N ARG A 26 -11.58 2.49 26.59
CA ARG A 26 -10.19 2.61 26.14
C ARG A 26 -9.16 1.97 27.07
N PRO A 27 -9.15 2.21 28.40
CA PRO A 27 -8.13 1.62 29.28
C PRO A 27 -8.12 0.09 29.21
N THR A 28 -9.29 -0.54 29.18
CA THR A 28 -9.43 -2.00 29.09
C THR A 28 -9.01 -2.54 27.72
N LEU A 29 -9.26 -1.80 26.64
CA LEU A 29 -8.77 -2.16 25.31
C LEU A 29 -7.25 -2.08 25.23
N LEU A 30 -6.64 -1.05 25.82
CA LEU A 30 -5.18 -0.89 25.85
C LEU A 30 -4.50 -1.97 26.71
N GLU A 31 -5.10 -2.35 27.84
CA GLU A 31 -4.62 -3.48 28.65
C GLU A 31 -4.68 -4.80 27.87
N ALA A 32 -5.80 -5.06 27.19
CA ALA A 32 -5.95 -6.24 26.35
C ALA A 32 -4.96 -6.25 25.17
N TYR A 33 -4.73 -5.09 24.55
CA TYR A 33 -3.72 -4.90 23.51
C TYR A 33 -2.33 -5.27 24.02
N ALA A 34 -1.91 -4.71 25.16
CA ALA A 34 -0.60 -4.99 25.76
C ALA A 34 -0.40 -6.47 26.06
N ARG A 35 -1.43 -7.16 26.58
CA ARG A 35 -1.41 -8.60 26.85
C ARG A 35 -1.26 -9.43 25.58
N LEU A 36 -1.93 -9.03 24.49
CA LEU A 36 -1.99 -9.78 23.23
C LEU A 36 -0.85 -9.43 22.26
N LEU A 37 0.01 -8.46 22.58
CA LEU A 37 1.19 -8.12 21.76
C LEU A 37 2.10 -9.32 21.48
N GLN A 38 2.21 -10.23 22.45
CA GLN A 38 3.01 -11.46 22.37
C GLN A 38 2.09 -12.68 22.13
N TYR A 39 1.16 -12.54 21.17
CA TYR A 39 0.23 -13.61 20.80
C TYR A 39 0.97 -14.90 20.44
N LYS A 40 0.43 -16.03 20.90
CA LYS A 40 1.06 -17.35 20.80
C LYS A 40 0.36 -18.28 19.81
N ASN A 41 -0.86 -17.95 19.44
CA ASN A 41 -1.70 -18.78 18.57
C ASN A 41 -2.70 -17.94 17.78
N ILE A 42 -3.41 -18.60 16.88
CA ILE A 42 -4.36 -17.96 15.95
C ILE A 42 -5.54 -17.31 16.68
N GLU A 43 -5.97 -17.83 17.83
CA GLU A 43 -7.07 -17.24 18.61
C GLU A 43 -6.63 -15.90 19.20
N GLU A 44 -5.45 -15.85 19.82
CA GLU A 44 -4.87 -14.62 20.36
C GLU A 44 -4.60 -13.59 19.26
N TRP A 45 -4.11 -14.01 18.09
CA TRP A 45 -3.98 -13.11 16.94
C TRP A 45 -5.33 -12.53 16.51
N ASN A 46 -6.36 -13.37 16.37
CA ASN A 46 -7.68 -12.91 15.96
C ASN A 46 -8.31 -11.99 17.01
N GLN A 47 -8.08 -12.25 18.31
CA GLN A 47 -8.45 -11.33 19.38
C GLN A 47 -7.71 -10.00 19.28
N LEU A 48 -6.40 -10.01 19.03
CA LEU A 48 -5.59 -8.80 18.86
C LEU A 48 -6.13 -7.94 17.72
N VAL A 49 -6.48 -8.55 16.57
CA VAL A 49 -7.10 -7.85 15.45
C VAL A 49 -8.38 -7.14 15.90
N ARG A 50 -9.27 -7.83 16.63
CA ARG A 50 -10.51 -7.23 17.16
C ARG A 50 -10.25 -6.09 18.14
N ILE A 51 -9.19 -6.17 18.95
CA ILE A 51 -8.77 -5.08 19.84
C ILE A 51 -8.28 -3.89 19.04
N CYS A 52 -7.41 -4.08 18.03
CA CYS A 52 -6.94 -2.99 17.17
C CYS A 52 -8.11 -2.32 16.40
N GLU A 53 -9.07 -3.12 15.91
CA GLU A 53 -10.29 -2.58 15.30
C GLU A 53 -11.10 -1.70 16.27
N SER A 54 -11.19 -2.12 17.53
CA SER A 54 -11.90 -1.41 18.59
C SER A 54 -11.16 -0.13 18.99
N LEU A 55 -9.83 -0.16 19.09
CA LEU A 55 -8.99 1.01 19.37
C LEU A 55 -9.02 2.03 18.24
N SER A 56 -9.09 1.60 16.99
CA SER A 56 -9.30 2.51 15.84
C SER A 56 -10.66 3.22 15.88
N LEU A 57 -11.68 2.68 16.55
CA LEU A 57 -12.99 3.32 16.72
C LEU A 57 -13.08 4.17 18.00
N THR A 58 -12.43 3.74 19.08
CA THR A 58 -12.47 4.41 20.40
C THR A 58 -11.36 5.47 20.59
N GLY A 59 -10.33 5.42 19.74
CA GLY A 59 -9.12 6.22 19.83
C GLY A 59 -8.07 5.57 20.73
N TRP A 60 -6.81 5.63 20.28
CA TRP A 60 -5.64 5.07 20.98
C TRP A 60 -5.18 5.89 22.20
N GLY A 61 -5.69 7.12 22.38
CA GLY A 61 -5.23 8.02 23.44
C GLY A 61 -3.80 8.48 23.16
N GLU A 62 -2.91 8.32 24.14
CA GLU A 62 -1.49 8.69 24.01
C GLU A 62 -0.63 7.59 23.37
N GLU A 63 -1.17 6.38 23.17
CA GLU A 63 -0.45 5.28 22.53
C GLU A 63 -0.38 5.47 21.01
N GLU A 64 0.71 5.03 20.39
CA GLU A 64 0.87 5.08 18.94
C GLU A 64 -0.15 4.15 18.26
N PRO A 65 -1.01 4.65 17.35
CA PRO A 65 -1.95 3.82 16.62
C PRO A 65 -1.27 2.72 15.80
N GLN A 66 -1.75 1.48 15.98
CA GLN A 66 -1.31 0.33 15.19
C GLN A 66 -2.49 -0.30 14.45
N GLU A 67 -2.21 -0.94 13.32
CA GLU A 67 -3.12 -1.88 12.68
C GLU A 67 -2.56 -3.29 12.62
N ALA A 68 -3.43 -4.27 12.81
CA ALA A 68 -3.08 -5.69 12.76
C ALA A 68 -3.34 -6.27 11.37
N LEU A 69 -2.28 -6.68 10.69
CA LEU A 69 -2.33 -7.17 9.31
C LEU A 69 -1.94 -8.65 9.23
N ALA A 70 -2.77 -9.44 8.55
CA ALA A 70 -2.39 -10.76 8.06
C ALA A 70 -2.26 -10.72 6.54
N SER A 71 -1.15 -11.24 6.00
CA SER A 71 -0.85 -11.23 4.57
C SER A 71 -0.30 -12.59 4.12
N LYS A 72 -0.65 -13.00 2.90
CA LYS A 72 -0.15 -14.22 2.29
C LYS A 72 0.99 -13.89 1.32
N TRP A 73 2.14 -14.52 1.52
CA TRP A 73 3.32 -14.36 0.67
C TRP A 73 3.25 -15.25 -0.57
N ILE A 74 4.14 -15.00 -1.54
CA ILE A 74 4.21 -15.73 -2.83
C ILE A 74 4.42 -17.24 -2.61
N ASN A 75 5.18 -17.62 -1.59
CA ASN A 75 5.41 -19.02 -1.20
C ASN A 75 4.18 -19.68 -0.52
N GLY A 76 3.08 -18.95 -0.37
CA GLY A 76 1.85 -19.42 0.24
C GLY A 76 1.81 -19.36 1.77
N ALA A 77 2.92 -19.01 2.43
CA ALA A 77 2.99 -18.81 3.87
C ALA A 77 2.21 -17.55 4.27
N PHE A 78 1.64 -17.58 5.47
CA PHE A 78 1.03 -16.39 6.05
C PHE A 78 2.00 -15.71 6.99
N TYR A 79 1.84 -14.40 7.11
CA TYR A 79 2.61 -13.58 8.01
C TYR A 79 1.70 -12.52 8.65
N THR A 80 1.93 -12.26 9.93
CA THR A 80 1.19 -11.27 10.70
C THR A 80 2.12 -10.22 11.26
N VAL A 81 1.64 -8.98 11.33
CA VAL A 81 2.42 -7.85 11.82
C VAL A 81 1.50 -6.74 12.35
N LEU A 82 1.98 -6.03 13.37
CA LEU A 82 1.42 -4.73 13.74
C LEU A 82 2.19 -3.63 12.99
N GLN A 83 1.47 -2.69 12.38
CA GLN A 83 2.06 -1.63 11.59
C GLN A 83 1.44 -0.27 11.93
N ASN A 84 2.23 0.80 11.98
CA ASN A 84 1.72 2.14 12.20
C ASN A 84 1.23 2.80 10.88
N LYS A 85 0.77 4.06 10.97
CA LYS A 85 0.29 4.82 9.81
C LYS A 85 1.38 5.11 8.75
N ASN A 86 2.66 5.06 9.14
CA ASN A 86 3.81 5.30 8.28
C ASN A 86 4.29 4.04 7.54
N PHE A 87 3.54 2.94 7.64
CA PHE A 87 3.92 1.63 7.12
C PHE A 87 5.10 0.97 7.85
N GLU A 88 5.43 1.43 9.05
CA GLU A 88 6.53 0.87 9.86
C GLU A 88 5.98 -0.28 10.71
N ALA A 89 6.63 -1.43 10.62
CA ALA A 89 6.28 -2.57 11.45
C ALA A 89 6.72 -2.32 12.90
N LYS A 90 5.84 -2.58 13.86
CA LYS A 90 6.19 -2.58 15.27
C LYS A 90 7.17 -3.71 15.54
N GLU A 91 8.32 -3.37 16.11
CA GLU A 91 9.39 -4.31 16.42
C GLU A 91 8.88 -5.51 17.23
N GLY A 92 9.34 -6.71 16.87
CA GLY A 92 8.99 -7.96 17.56
C GLY A 92 7.58 -8.50 17.31
N THR A 93 6.73 -7.83 16.54
CA THR A 93 5.33 -8.28 16.28
C THR A 93 5.16 -9.12 15.02
N SER A 94 6.21 -9.15 14.23
CA SER A 94 6.37 -9.86 12.95
C SER A 94 6.43 -11.36 13.16
N GLN A 95 5.41 -12.11 12.71
CA GLN A 95 5.36 -13.56 12.90
C GLN A 95 4.99 -14.30 11.61
N SER A 96 5.70 -15.39 11.34
CA SER A 96 5.42 -16.31 10.23
C SER A 96 4.51 -17.45 10.69
N TRP A 97 3.64 -17.90 9.80
CA TRP A 97 2.67 -18.95 10.06
C TRP A 97 2.75 -20.05 9.01
N ARG A 98 2.62 -21.28 9.48
CA ARG A 98 2.46 -22.46 8.62
C ARG A 98 1.07 -23.05 8.81
N LYS A 99 0.52 -23.59 7.72
CA LYS A 99 -0.73 -24.32 7.78
C LYS A 99 -0.51 -25.66 8.47
N GLN A 100 -1.36 -25.99 9.45
CA GLN A 100 -1.37 -27.29 10.12
C GLN A 100 -2.83 -27.76 10.20
N ASN A 101 -3.15 -28.86 9.53
CA ASN A 101 -4.52 -29.32 9.31
C ASN A 101 -5.37 -28.19 8.70
N ASP A 102 -6.51 -27.87 9.32
CA ASP A 102 -7.40 -26.78 8.90
C ASP A 102 -7.11 -25.44 9.59
N SER A 103 -6.04 -25.36 10.39
CA SER A 103 -5.64 -24.17 11.15
C SER A 103 -4.23 -23.67 10.78
N TYR A 104 -3.73 -22.71 11.55
CA TYR A 104 -2.40 -22.13 11.42
C TYR A 104 -1.69 -22.13 12.78
N VAL A 105 -0.41 -22.47 12.75
CA VAL A 105 0.48 -22.37 13.91
C VAL A 105 1.67 -21.48 13.56
N LEU A 106 2.28 -20.87 14.58
CA LEU A 106 3.48 -20.07 14.42
C LEU A 106 4.64 -20.93 13.89
N ASP A 107 5.52 -20.30 13.10
CA ASP A 107 6.74 -20.92 12.58
C ASP A 107 7.92 -20.58 13.52
N GLY A 108 8.32 -21.51 14.38
CA GLY A 108 9.35 -21.28 15.41
C GLY A 108 9.67 -22.51 16.25
N LYS A 109 10.69 -22.40 17.14
CA LYS A 109 11.19 -23.53 17.95
C LYS A 109 10.42 -23.77 19.26
N ASP A 110 9.69 -22.78 19.77
CA ASP A 110 8.92 -22.85 21.02
C ASP A 110 7.48 -22.36 20.80
N VAL A 111 6.82 -22.92 19.79
CA VAL A 111 5.50 -22.49 19.33
C VAL A 111 4.40 -23.42 19.82
N ASP A 112 3.24 -22.85 20.11
CA ASP A 112 2.04 -23.61 20.35
C ASP A 112 1.62 -24.34 19.06
N LEU A 113 1.71 -25.67 19.08
CA LEU A 113 1.37 -26.54 17.95
C LEU A 113 -0.09 -27.00 17.97
N THR A 114 -0.88 -26.46 18.90
CA THR A 114 -2.31 -26.78 19.01
C THR A 114 -3.02 -26.27 17.76
N ALA A 115 -3.70 -27.19 17.07
CA ALA A 115 -4.57 -26.83 15.95
C ALA A 115 -5.92 -26.35 16.51
N TYR A 116 -6.03 -25.03 16.72
CA TYR A 116 -7.25 -24.39 17.19
C TYR A 116 -8.38 -24.43 16.14
N SER A 117 -9.61 -24.19 16.59
CA SER A 117 -10.80 -24.22 15.73
C SER A 117 -10.82 -23.13 14.66
N ALA A 118 -10.06 -22.04 14.85
CA ALA A 118 -9.96 -20.97 13.87
C ALA A 118 -9.23 -21.43 12.60
N THR A 119 -9.88 -21.24 11.45
CA THR A 119 -9.38 -21.69 10.14
C THR A 119 -8.81 -20.56 9.28
N LYS A 120 -8.82 -19.31 9.77
CA LYS A 120 -8.36 -18.13 9.05
C LYS A 120 -7.70 -17.13 10.00
N LEU A 121 -6.57 -16.58 9.58
CA LEU A 121 -5.95 -15.42 10.21
C LEU A 121 -6.75 -14.17 9.83
N ALA A 122 -7.24 -13.45 10.84
CA ALA A 122 -7.93 -12.19 10.65
C ALA A 122 -6.94 -11.08 10.24
N SER A 123 -7.45 -10.09 9.51
CA SER A 123 -6.74 -8.85 9.20
C SER A 123 -7.69 -7.69 9.48
N GLN A 124 -7.19 -6.60 10.03
CA GLN A 124 -7.99 -5.46 10.44
C GLN A 124 -8.76 -4.84 9.26
N ARG A 125 -10.06 -4.59 9.47
CA ARG A 125 -10.97 -4.11 8.41
C ARG A 125 -11.10 -2.59 8.37
N ASN A 126 -10.95 -1.90 9.50
CA ASN A 126 -10.87 -0.45 9.59
C ASN A 126 -9.40 -0.03 9.77
N LYS A 127 -8.63 -0.15 8.69
CA LYS A 127 -7.22 0.24 8.63
C LYS A 127 -7.02 1.70 9.01
N LEU A 128 -5.83 2.00 9.51
CA LEU A 128 -5.44 3.37 9.79
C LEU A 128 -5.45 4.19 8.48
N PRO A 129 -5.78 5.48 8.58
CA PRO A 129 -5.54 6.41 7.48
C PRO A 129 -4.03 6.47 7.20
N LYS A 130 -3.64 6.24 5.95
CA LYS A 130 -2.23 6.22 5.51
C LYS A 130 -2.07 7.02 4.22
N ALA A 131 -0.81 7.26 3.85
CA ALA A 131 -0.45 7.96 2.62
C ALA A 131 -1.28 7.45 1.41
N PRO A 132 -2.03 8.34 0.73
CA PRO A 132 -2.94 7.98 -0.34
C PRO A 132 -2.23 7.74 -1.67
N ILE A 133 -0.92 7.94 -1.77
CA ILE A 133 -0.11 7.53 -2.92
C ILE A 133 0.89 6.48 -2.47
N ARG A 134 0.88 5.35 -3.15
CA ARG A 134 1.82 4.25 -2.95
C ARG A 134 2.34 3.85 -4.31
N TYR A 135 3.64 3.73 -4.47
CA TYR A 135 4.19 3.32 -5.76
C TYR A 135 5.29 2.28 -5.65
N SER A 136 5.45 1.55 -6.75
CA SER A 136 6.53 0.61 -7.00
C SER A 136 7.16 0.92 -8.35
N ARG A 137 8.34 0.36 -8.62
CA ARG A 137 9.02 0.53 -9.90
C ARG A 137 9.48 -0.80 -10.47
N SER A 138 9.73 -0.83 -11.78
CA SER A 138 10.46 -1.93 -12.41
C SER A 138 11.85 -2.10 -11.77
N GLY A 139 12.28 -3.35 -11.62
CA GLY A 139 13.62 -3.68 -11.14
C GLY A 139 14.70 -3.21 -12.11
N ASN A 140 14.43 -3.37 -13.40
CA ASN A 140 15.30 -2.95 -14.49
C ASN A 140 14.89 -1.56 -15.00
N TYR A 141 15.88 -0.71 -15.27
CA TYR A 141 15.74 0.64 -15.78
C TYR A 141 17.09 1.07 -16.38
N GLN A 142 17.07 2.00 -17.34
CA GLN A 142 18.30 2.49 -17.94
C GLN A 142 19.20 3.21 -16.93
N LYS A 143 20.53 3.10 -17.06
CA LYS A 143 21.48 3.56 -16.03
C LYS A 143 21.41 5.06 -15.77
N SER A 144 21.09 5.85 -16.78
CA SER A 144 20.98 7.31 -16.64
C SER A 144 19.88 7.76 -15.68
N LEU A 145 18.93 6.87 -15.34
CA LEU A 145 17.88 7.16 -14.35
C LEU A 145 18.34 7.04 -12.89
N GLN A 146 19.54 6.52 -12.61
CA GLN A 146 20.01 6.31 -11.24
C GLN A 146 19.79 7.53 -10.32
N PRO A 147 20.14 8.77 -10.73
CA PRO A 147 19.94 9.93 -9.86
C PRO A 147 18.47 10.19 -9.51
N LEU A 148 17.53 9.89 -10.42
CA LEU A 148 16.10 9.97 -10.12
C LEU A 148 15.68 8.83 -9.18
N ILE A 149 16.15 7.60 -9.43
CA ILE A 149 15.84 6.45 -8.59
C ILE A 149 16.23 6.69 -7.14
N ASP A 150 17.40 7.27 -6.90
CA ASP A 150 17.88 7.63 -5.55
C ASP A 150 16.95 8.67 -4.87
N GLN A 151 16.32 9.54 -5.65
CA GLN A 151 15.42 10.58 -5.17
C GLN A 151 13.99 10.10 -4.93
N LEU A 152 13.58 8.98 -5.53
CA LEU A 152 12.24 8.44 -5.34
C LEU A 152 12.01 8.06 -3.86
N ASP A 153 12.97 7.45 -3.18
CA ASP A 153 12.79 7.11 -1.76
C ASP A 153 12.54 8.36 -0.89
N THR A 154 13.17 9.50 -1.23
CA THR A 154 12.86 10.80 -0.60
C THR A 154 11.42 11.24 -0.86
N LEU A 155 10.94 11.15 -2.12
CA LEU A 155 9.55 11.46 -2.46
C LEU A 155 8.58 10.55 -1.69
N LYS A 156 8.90 9.27 -1.53
CA LYS A 156 8.07 8.33 -0.77
C LYS A 156 7.95 8.75 0.70
N THR A 157 9.06 9.14 1.33
CA THR A 157 9.06 9.65 2.70
C THR A 157 8.22 10.93 2.82
N LEU A 158 8.39 11.88 1.89
CA LEU A 158 7.59 13.11 1.88
C LEU A 158 6.09 12.80 1.73
N LEU A 159 5.70 11.91 0.81
CA LEU A 159 4.30 11.51 0.65
C LEU A 159 3.71 10.91 1.94
N ILE A 160 4.51 10.17 2.71
CA ILE A 160 4.07 9.59 3.98
C ILE A 160 3.91 10.66 5.07
N GLN A 161 4.87 11.58 5.17
CA GLN A 161 4.93 12.56 6.26
C GLN A 161 4.01 13.77 6.03
N GLU A 162 3.85 14.19 4.78
CA GLU A 162 3.26 15.48 4.44
C GLU A 162 1.80 15.38 3.98
N THR A 163 1.30 14.18 3.66
CA THR A 163 -0.13 13.99 3.38
C THR A 163 -0.92 13.86 4.68
N GLN A 164 -2.18 14.28 4.63
CA GLN A 164 -3.11 14.31 5.77
C GLN A 164 -4.35 13.47 5.44
N PRO A 165 -4.23 12.13 5.31
CA PRO A 165 -5.30 11.24 4.86
C PRO A 165 -6.60 11.34 5.69
N GLU A 166 -6.50 11.71 6.95
CA GLU A 166 -7.61 11.94 7.88
C GLU A 166 -8.51 13.09 7.44
N ARG A 167 -7.94 14.09 6.73
CA ARG A 167 -8.65 15.29 6.29
C ARG A 167 -9.35 15.12 4.95
N TYR A 168 -8.91 14.17 4.12
CA TYR A 168 -9.49 13.95 2.81
C TYR A 168 -10.84 13.24 2.87
N GLY A 169 -11.23 12.67 4.01
CA GLY A 169 -12.51 11.98 4.18
C GLY A 169 -12.39 10.46 4.03
N HIS A 170 -13.55 9.79 4.14
CA HIS A 170 -13.64 8.33 4.26
C HIS A 170 -14.18 7.69 2.98
N GLY A 171 -13.64 6.53 2.60
CA GLY A 171 -14.19 5.72 1.51
C GLY A 171 -13.26 5.53 0.30
N PHE A 172 -12.09 6.17 0.29
CA PHE A 172 -10.99 5.87 -0.60
C PHE A 172 -9.72 5.59 0.21
N SER A 173 -8.89 4.65 -0.23
CA SER A 173 -7.70 4.23 0.52
C SER A 173 -6.41 4.73 -0.12
N TYR A 174 -6.15 4.40 -1.40
CA TYR A 174 -4.92 4.84 -2.07
C TYR A 174 -4.93 4.69 -3.60
N ILE A 175 -4.07 5.47 -4.25
CA ILE A 175 -3.60 5.29 -5.61
C ILE A 175 -2.34 4.41 -5.56
N GLY A 176 -2.37 3.26 -6.23
CA GLY A 176 -1.21 2.40 -6.44
C GLY A 176 -0.60 2.65 -7.81
N ILE A 177 0.62 3.18 -7.87
CA ILE A 177 1.30 3.50 -9.13
C ILE A 177 2.45 2.53 -9.38
N ASN A 178 2.49 1.90 -10.55
CA ASN A 178 3.65 1.13 -10.99
C ASN A 178 4.41 1.92 -12.06
N LEU A 179 5.65 2.29 -11.74
CA LEU A 179 6.55 3.02 -12.61
C LEU A 179 7.40 2.02 -13.41
N TYR A 180 7.13 1.90 -14.70
CA TYR A 180 7.88 1.01 -15.59
C TYR A 180 8.81 1.85 -16.46
N PHE A 181 10.11 1.63 -16.35
CA PHE A 181 11.12 2.37 -17.10
C PHE A 181 11.68 1.52 -18.22
N SER A 182 11.97 2.16 -19.36
CA SER A 182 12.78 1.55 -20.41
C SER A 182 14.18 1.22 -19.87
N ASN A 183 14.75 0.12 -20.36
CA ASN A 183 16.05 -0.41 -19.99
C ASN A 183 16.77 -0.89 -21.26
N HIS A 184 17.74 -0.14 -21.77
CA HIS A 184 18.37 -0.47 -23.06
C HIS A 184 19.88 -0.71 -22.97
N ASP A 185 20.50 -0.31 -21.86
CA ASP A 185 21.95 -0.26 -21.65
C ASP A 185 22.44 -1.28 -20.60
N ASP A 186 21.60 -2.27 -20.28
CA ASP A 186 21.94 -3.40 -19.40
C ASP A 186 23.01 -4.30 -20.02
N GLN A 187 23.89 -4.90 -19.23
CA GLN A 187 24.89 -5.83 -19.74
C GLN A 187 24.25 -7.12 -20.28
N HIS A 188 23.10 -7.52 -19.72
CA HIS A 188 22.35 -8.69 -20.14
C HIS A 188 21.30 -8.31 -21.20
N HIS A 189 21.57 -8.64 -22.46
CA HIS A 189 20.68 -8.30 -23.58
C HIS A 189 19.24 -8.83 -23.41
N THR A 190 19.07 -9.95 -22.70
CA THR A 190 17.77 -10.59 -22.47
C THR A 190 16.82 -9.79 -21.57
N VAL A 191 17.32 -8.82 -20.80
CA VAL A 191 16.51 -7.96 -19.92
C VAL A 191 16.35 -6.55 -20.46
N ARG A 192 16.89 -6.28 -21.66
CA ARG A 192 16.73 -4.99 -22.34
C ARG A 192 15.34 -4.89 -22.95
N HIS A 193 14.63 -3.83 -22.62
CA HIS A 193 13.28 -3.54 -23.09
C HIS A 193 13.03 -2.04 -23.19
N GLU A 194 12.51 -1.56 -24.33
CA GLU A 194 12.17 -0.16 -24.57
C GLU A 194 10.64 0.03 -24.69
N TYR A 195 10.11 1.05 -24.02
CA TYR A 195 8.70 1.45 -24.13
C TYR A 195 8.55 2.63 -25.09
N TYR A 196 7.54 2.53 -25.95
CA TYR A 196 7.09 3.59 -26.84
C TYR A 196 5.61 3.87 -26.63
N HIS A 197 5.13 5.05 -27.01
CA HIS A 197 3.73 5.43 -26.87
C HIS A 197 2.94 5.24 -28.16
N GLU A 198 3.58 5.48 -29.30
CA GLU A 198 3.02 5.28 -30.63
C GLU A 198 3.99 4.44 -31.50
N GLU A 199 3.50 3.82 -32.58
CA GLU A 199 4.32 2.96 -33.47
C GLU A 199 5.30 3.79 -34.30
N GLU A 200 4.93 5.02 -34.61
CA GLU A 200 5.71 5.98 -35.40
C GLU A 200 7.00 6.39 -34.69
N ASP A 201 7.01 6.35 -33.35
CA ASP A 201 8.18 6.70 -32.52
C ASP A 201 9.22 5.57 -32.46
N VAL A 202 8.87 4.36 -32.92
CA VAL A 202 9.78 3.21 -32.88
C VAL A 202 10.82 3.32 -33.99
N PRO A 203 12.13 3.31 -33.68
CA PRO A 203 13.19 3.33 -34.69
C PRO A 203 13.11 2.12 -35.64
N GLU A 204 13.34 2.35 -36.93
CA GLU A 204 13.32 1.29 -37.97
C GLU A 204 14.33 0.16 -37.69
N GLU A 205 15.43 0.48 -37.00
CA GLU A 205 16.44 -0.49 -36.56
C GLU A 205 15.85 -1.52 -35.58
N LEU A 206 14.93 -1.10 -34.70
CA LEU A 206 14.25 -2.00 -33.75
C LEU A 206 13.13 -2.80 -34.43
N LYS A 207 12.45 -2.23 -35.43
CA LYS A 207 11.38 -2.93 -36.19
C LYS A 207 11.91 -4.09 -37.00
N ASN A 208 13.13 -3.95 -37.53
CA ASN A 208 13.79 -4.94 -38.38
C ASN A 208 14.86 -5.74 -37.63
N ALA A 209 14.87 -5.68 -36.30
CA ALA A 209 15.95 -6.20 -35.46
C ALA A 209 16.17 -7.72 -35.62
N GLN A 210 17.42 -8.10 -35.85
CA GLN A 210 17.99 -9.42 -35.54
C GLN A 210 18.91 -9.30 -34.31
N ASP A 211 19.24 -10.43 -33.68
CA ASP A 211 19.94 -10.61 -32.39
C ASP A 211 20.76 -9.41 -31.85
N ASN A 212 20.61 -9.15 -30.53
CA ASN A 212 21.30 -8.14 -29.67
C ASN A 212 20.64 -6.77 -29.45
N LEU A 213 19.56 -6.42 -30.15
CA LEU A 213 18.79 -5.20 -29.89
C LEU A 213 17.77 -5.39 -28.74
N PRO A 214 17.42 -4.31 -28.00
CA PRO A 214 16.35 -4.37 -27.00
C PRO A 214 15.03 -4.81 -27.62
N LEU A 215 14.26 -5.62 -26.88
CA LEU A 215 12.85 -5.82 -27.21
C LEU A 215 12.11 -4.49 -27.02
N TYR A 216 11.00 -4.27 -27.72
CA TYR A 216 10.19 -3.08 -27.52
C TYR A 216 8.71 -3.40 -27.31
N SER A 217 7.96 -2.46 -26.75
CA SER A 217 6.51 -2.54 -26.70
C SER A 217 5.87 -1.17 -26.73
N ILE A 218 4.79 -1.07 -27.50
CA ILE A 218 3.92 0.11 -27.51
C ILE A 218 2.95 0.01 -26.34
N ARG A 219 2.98 1.03 -25.49
CA ARG A 219 2.18 1.13 -24.28
C ARG A 219 1.65 2.55 -24.14
N PRO A 220 0.40 2.74 -23.71
CA PRO A 220 -0.08 4.08 -23.42
C PRO A 220 0.78 4.72 -22.33
N ARG A 221 0.96 6.05 -22.38
CA ARG A 221 1.71 6.81 -21.37
C ARG A 221 1.26 6.46 -19.95
N LEU A 222 -0.05 6.54 -19.71
CA LEU A 222 -0.72 6.17 -18.47
C LEU A 222 -1.79 5.11 -18.74
N LYS A 223 -1.74 4.01 -18.00
CA LYS A 223 -2.79 2.99 -17.96
C LYS A 223 -3.50 3.05 -16.61
N ILE A 224 -4.71 3.61 -16.60
CA ILE A 224 -5.51 3.83 -15.38
C ILE A 224 -6.61 2.77 -15.28
N SER A 225 -6.71 2.07 -14.15
CA SER A 225 -7.71 1.04 -13.92
C SER A 225 -9.09 1.60 -13.55
N ASN A 226 -10.07 0.70 -13.41
CA ASN A 226 -11.27 0.99 -12.64
C ASN A 226 -10.96 1.02 -11.14
N LEU A 227 -11.77 1.73 -10.36
CA LEU A 227 -11.75 1.63 -8.90
C LEU A 227 -12.10 0.20 -8.49
N SER A 228 -11.26 -0.38 -7.64
CA SER A 228 -11.40 -1.77 -7.18
C SER A 228 -11.13 -1.87 -5.69
N THR A 229 -11.74 -2.85 -5.03
CA THR A 229 -11.49 -3.12 -3.61
C THR A 229 -10.62 -4.36 -3.49
N LYS A 230 -9.53 -4.28 -2.73
CA LYS A 230 -8.72 -5.43 -2.34
C LYS A 230 -8.45 -5.33 -0.85
N GLU A 231 -8.71 -6.41 -0.10
CA GLU A 231 -8.42 -6.47 1.35
C GLU A 231 -9.01 -5.26 2.11
N HIS A 232 -10.28 -4.94 1.83
CA HIS A 232 -11.04 -3.82 2.40
C HIS A 232 -10.52 -2.41 2.05
N GLU A 233 -9.52 -2.28 1.17
CA GLU A 233 -9.05 -0.99 0.68
C GLU A 233 -9.60 -0.69 -0.72
N LEU A 234 -10.31 0.43 -0.88
CA LEU A 234 -10.70 0.93 -2.20
C LEU A 234 -9.51 1.65 -2.82
N ARG A 235 -9.09 1.20 -4.00
CA ARG A 235 -7.90 1.71 -4.67
C ARG A 235 -8.10 2.00 -6.15
N LEU A 236 -7.26 2.90 -6.65
CA LEU A 236 -7.05 3.14 -8.07
C LEU A 236 -5.66 2.61 -8.45
N LEU A 237 -5.56 1.70 -9.42
CA LEU A 237 -4.26 1.26 -9.92
C LEU A 237 -3.89 2.00 -11.20
N VAL A 238 -2.65 2.44 -11.27
CA VAL A 238 -2.08 3.13 -12.42
C VAL A 238 -0.76 2.48 -12.81
N THR A 239 -0.53 2.29 -14.10
CA THR A 239 0.79 1.94 -14.63
C THR A 239 1.27 3.06 -15.52
N ARG A 240 2.47 3.58 -15.25
CA ARG A 240 3.13 4.63 -16.01
C ARG A 240 4.34 4.03 -16.73
N TYR A 241 4.38 4.12 -18.06
CA TYR A 241 5.46 3.57 -18.88
C TYR A 241 6.40 4.69 -19.36
N PHE A 242 7.62 4.77 -18.86
CA PHE A 242 8.59 5.78 -19.27
C PHE A 242 9.41 5.29 -20.45
N THR A 243 9.43 6.09 -21.52
CA THR A 243 10.24 5.83 -22.71
C THR A 243 11.71 6.03 -22.42
N LYS A 244 12.56 5.67 -23.38
CA LYS A 244 14.01 5.88 -23.32
C LYS A 244 14.38 7.36 -23.24
N GLU A 245 13.67 8.21 -23.98
CA GLU A 245 13.89 9.66 -24.03
C GLU A 245 13.69 10.30 -22.66
N PHE A 246 12.74 9.79 -21.86
CA PHE A 246 12.54 10.27 -20.50
C PHE A 246 13.81 10.13 -19.66
N GLY A 247 14.50 8.99 -19.74
CA GLY A 247 15.68 8.76 -18.93
C GLY A 247 16.92 9.55 -19.36
N PHE A 248 16.91 10.18 -20.54
CA PHE A 248 17.95 11.12 -20.97
C PHE A 248 17.71 12.57 -20.55
N LYS A 249 16.53 12.88 -20.01
CA LYS A 249 16.24 14.21 -19.46
C LYS A 249 17.05 14.47 -18.19
N THR A 250 17.20 15.74 -17.86
CA THR A 250 17.76 16.13 -16.56
C THR A 250 16.86 15.64 -15.43
N VAL A 251 17.42 15.45 -14.24
CA VAL A 251 16.65 15.04 -13.05
C VAL A 251 15.49 16.01 -12.79
N GLN A 252 15.72 17.31 -12.96
CA GLN A 252 14.67 18.32 -12.74
C GLN A 252 13.50 18.19 -13.73
N GLU A 253 13.78 17.95 -15.01
CA GLU A 253 12.73 17.67 -15.99
C GLU A 253 11.99 16.36 -15.69
N GLN A 254 12.71 15.32 -15.23
CA GLN A 254 12.09 14.06 -14.83
C GLN A 254 11.16 14.22 -13.63
N LYS A 255 11.58 14.99 -12.61
CA LYS A 255 10.76 15.34 -11.45
C LYS A 255 9.51 16.11 -11.87
N GLN A 256 9.65 17.07 -12.80
CA GLN A 256 8.52 17.84 -13.32
C GLN A 256 7.51 16.97 -14.06
N ILE A 257 7.97 16.04 -14.90
CA ILE A 257 7.08 15.09 -15.60
C ILE A 257 6.34 14.20 -14.60
N LEU A 258 7.04 13.69 -13.57
CA LEU A 258 6.41 12.91 -12.50
C LEU A 258 5.36 13.72 -11.74
N ARG A 259 5.63 14.99 -11.46
CA ARG A 259 4.65 15.91 -10.84
C ARG A 259 3.40 15.99 -11.69
N GLU A 260 3.54 16.29 -12.98
CA GLU A 260 2.42 16.41 -13.92
C GLU A 260 1.62 15.10 -14.01
N ASP A 261 2.31 13.96 -14.13
CA ASP A 261 1.67 12.64 -14.15
C ASP A 261 0.87 12.37 -12.86
N PHE A 262 1.41 12.71 -11.68
CA PHE A 262 0.72 12.49 -10.41
C PHE A 262 -0.52 13.37 -10.27
N LEU A 263 -0.44 14.64 -10.68
CA LEU A 263 -1.57 15.56 -10.64
C LEU A 263 -2.67 15.13 -11.62
N GLU A 264 -2.31 14.70 -12.83
CA GLU A 264 -3.25 14.15 -13.80
C GLU A 264 -3.96 12.90 -13.25
N ILE A 265 -3.24 12.01 -12.56
CA ILE A 265 -3.82 10.83 -11.93
C ILE A 265 -4.84 11.22 -10.84
N ILE A 266 -4.57 12.26 -10.05
CA ILE A 266 -5.49 12.76 -9.02
C ILE A 266 -6.75 13.35 -9.66
N ASP A 267 -6.62 14.06 -10.78
CA ASP A 267 -7.78 14.56 -11.53
C ASP A 267 -8.66 13.41 -12.04
N GLN A 268 -8.04 12.34 -12.55
CA GLN A 268 -8.76 11.13 -12.97
C GLN A 268 -9.41 10.39 -11.79
N LEU A 269 -8.79 10.42 -10.61
CA LEU A 269 -9.39 9.91 -9.38
C LEU A 269 -10.64 10.72 -9.01
N ALA A 270 -10.56 12.05 -9.03
CA ALA A 270 -11.67 12.94 -8.69
C ALA A 270 -12.92 12.63 -9.53
N ILE A 271 -12.76 12.51 -10.85
CA ILE A 271 -13.85 12.15 -11.78
C ILE A 271 -14.47 10.78 -11.39
N LYS A 272 -13.63 9.79 -11.08
CA LYS A 272 -14.08 8.44 -10.73
C LYS A 272 -14.81 8.41 -9.38
N LEU A 273 -14.32 9.12 -8.37
CA LEU A 273 -14.94 9.20 -7.05
C LEU A 273 -16.26 9.97 -7.09
N GLN A 274 -16.32 11.09 -7.82
CA GLN A 274 -17.54 11.84 -8.05
C GLN A 274 -18.63 10.98 -8.71
N LYS A 275 -18.27 10.22 -9.77
CA LYS A 275 -19.19 9.28 -10.43
C LYS A 275 -19.73 8.22 -9.48
N LYS A 276 -18.93 7.79 -8.50
CA LYS A 276 -19.33 6.82 -7.46
C LYS A 276 -19.95 7.46 -6.21
N LYS A 277 -20.06 8.80 -6.16
CA LYS A 277 -20.54 9.56 -5.00
C LYS A 277 -19.78 9.23 -3.71
N ILE A 278 -18.47 9.01 -3.82
CA ILE A 278 -17.61 8.78 -2.66
C ILE A 278 -17.15 10.15 -2.15
N ALA A 279 -17.46 10.44 -0.89
CA ALA A 279 -17.05 11.68 -0.23
C ALA A 279 -15.55 11.62 0.10
N TYR A 280 -14.74 12.19 -0.78
CA TYR A 280 -13.30 12.32 -0.61
C TYR A 280 -12.84 13.65 -1.23
N ASP A 281 -12.14 14.48 -0.45
CA ASP A 281 -11.64 15.79 -0.84
C ASP A 281 -10.37 15.64 -1.69
N THR A 282 -10.58 15.35 -2.97
CA THR A 282 -9.49 15.26 -3.95
C THR A 282 -8.83 16.61 -4.22
N SER A 283 -9.51 17.74 -3.93
CA SER A 283 -8.94 19.07 -4.09
C SER A 283 -7.87 19.32 -3.05
N LEU A 284 -8.18 19.12 -1.76
CA LEU A 284 -7.20 19.24 -0.67
C LEU A 284 -6.06 18.23 -0.84
N PHE A 285 -6.37 17.00 -1.25
CA PHE A 285 -5.33 15.99 -1.55
C PHE A 285 -4.40 16.45 -2.68
N LYS A 286 -4.94 17.03 -3.76
CA LYS A 286 -4.14 17.57 -4.86
C LYS A 286 -3.23 18.70 -4.40
N GLU A 287 -3.74 19.64 -3.61
CA GLU A 287 -2.96 20.74 -3.02
C GLU A 287 -1.78 20.24 -2.18
N ASP A 288 -2.00 19.24 -1.32
CA ASP A 288 -0.93 18.62 -0.54
C ASP A 288 0.15 17.99 -1.44
N VAL A 289 -0.27 17.30 -2.52
CA VAL A 289 0.67 16.69 -3.47
C VAL A 289 1.46 17.76 -4.22
N GLU A 290 0.82 18.86 -4.65
CA GLU A 290 1.52 19.98 -5.28
C GLU A 290 2.63 20.54 -4.37
N ARG A 291 2.30 20.81 -3.10
CA ARG A 291 3.26 21.26 -2.09
C ARG A 291 4.39 20.27 -1.85
N ILE A 292 4.09 18.97 -1.82
CA ILE A 292 5.10 17.91 -1.67
C ILE A 292 6.11 17.93 -2.82
N PHE A 293 5.64 18.11 -4.06
CA PHE A 293 6.54 18.23 -5.21
C PHE A 293 7.37 19.53 -5.20
N GLU A 294 6.91 20.60 -4.53
CA GLU A 294 7.71 21.80 -4.30
C GLU A 294 8.83 21.55 -3.28
N LEU A 295 8.55 20.78 -2.22
CA LEU A 295 9.55 20.37 -1.22
C LEU A 295 10.58 19.38 -1.78
N TRP A 296 10.18 18.55 -2.75
CA TRP A 296 11.05 17.56 -3.37
C TRP A 296 12.00 18.13 -4.44
N ARG A 297 11.95 19.44 -4.77
CA ARG A 297 12.77 20.06 -5.82
C ARG A 297 14.27 19.79 -5.65
#